data_AF-A0A7C2PLC2-F1
#
_entry.id   AF-A0A7C2PLC2-F1
#
_cell.length_a   1.000
_cell.length_b   1.000
_cell.length_c   1.000
_cell.angle_alpha   90.00
_cell.angle_beta   90.00
_cell.angle_gamma   90.00
#
_symmetry.space_group_name_H-M   'P 1'
#
loop_
_entity.id
_entity.type
_entity.pdbx_description
1 polymer ?
#
loop_
_entity_poly.entity_id
_entity_poly.type
_entity_poly.pdbx_seq_one_letter_code
_entity_poly.pdbx_strand_id
1 'polypeptide(L)' 'MAKRPVSRWKPAKLKREETPLVVYLSAFLLGIVAYFVVGELVLGSRPHPVHWLAGLAGAVLGVPMGWLWYRWRGDVI' A
#
# COMPACT_ATOMS: atom_id res chain seq x y z
N MET A 1 29.32 -39.91 12.35
CA MET A 1 28.80 -38.90 11.41
C MET A 1 27.49 -38.34 11.96
N ALA A 2 27.53 -37.20 12.67
CA ALA A 2 26.36 -36.64 13.34
C ALA A 2 25.45 -35.91 12.34
N LYS A 3 24.19 -36.34 12.21
CA LYS A 3 23.19 -35.69 11.34
C LYS A 3 22.79 -34.35 11.96
N ARG A 4 23.13 -33.24 11.29
CA ARG A 4 22.73 -31.89 11.71
C ARG A 4 21.19 -31.80 11.67
N PRO A 5 20.53 -31.29 12.73
CA PRO A 5 19.09 -31.09 12.68
C PRO A 5 18.78 -30.01 11.65
N VAL A 6 18.06 -30.39 10.60
CA VAL A 6 17.48 -29.46 9.63
C VAL A 6 16.53 -28.56 10.40
N SER A 7 16.93 -27.30 10.57
CA SER A 7 16.10 -26.25 11.15
C SER A 7 14.80 -26.17 10.36
N ARG A 8 13.73 -26.71 10.94
CA ARG A 8 12.37 -26.68 10.39
C ARG A 8 11.88 -25.24 10.51
N TRP A 9 12.07 -24.46 9.45
CA TRP A 9 11.49 -23.12 9.35
C TRP A 9 9.98 -23.25 9.51
N LYS A 10 9.46 -22.83 10.67
CA LYS A 10 8.02 -22.70 10.86
C LYS A 10 7.65 -21.37 10.22
N PRO A 11 6.82 -21.33 9.16
CA PRO A 11 6.27 -20.06 8.74
C PRO A 11 5.53 -19.48 9.94
N ALA A 12 5.93 -18.28 10.36
CA ALA A 12 5.19 -17.56 11.38
C ALA A 12 3.74 -17.50 10.88
N LYS A 13 2.79 -17.99 11.70
CA LYS A 13 1.37 -17.80 11.41
C LYS A 13 1.15 -16.29 11.32
N LEU A 14 1.07 -15.77 10.11
CA LEU A 14 0.73 -14.38 9.85
C LEU A 14 -0.56 -14.12 10.63
N LYS A 15 -0.44 -13.31 11.69
CA LYS A 15 -1.59 -12.78 12.41
C LYS A 15 -2.53 -12.26 11.33
N ARG A 16 -3.82 -12.60 11.44
CA ARG A 16 -4.89 -11.97 10.64
C ARG A 16 -4.68 -10.46 10.76
N GLU A 17 -4.03 -9.86 9.78
CA GLU A 17 -4.07 -8.42 9.63
C GLU A 17 -5.52 -8.15 9.25
N GLU A 18 -6.23 -7.43 10.12
CA GLU A 18 -7.65 -7.13 9.95
C GLU A 18 -7.89 -6.33 8.66
N THR A 19 -6.84 -5.66 8.17
CA THR A 19 -6.82 -4.91 6.93
C THR A 19 -6.10 -5.71 5.84
N PRO A 20 -6.76 -5.99 4.69
CA PRO A 20 -6.14 -6.67 3.56
C PRO A 20 -4.91 -5.93 3.01
N LEU A 21 -3.88 -6.66 2.55
CA LEU A 21 -2.64 -6.09 2.01
C LEU A 21 -2.93 -5.14 0.84
N VAL A 22 -3.89 -5.50 -0.01
CA VAL A 22 -4.29 -4.70 -1.17
C VAL A 22 -4.74 -3.28 -0.78
N VAL A 23 -5.28 -3.08 0.42
CA VAL A 23 -5.68 -1.74 0.90
C VAL A 23 -4.45 -0.87 1.12
N TYR A 24 -3.41 -1.41 1.78
CA TYR A 24 -2.16 -0.68 1.99
C TYR A 24 -1.46 -0.37 0.67
N LEU A 25 -1.39 -1.36 -0.23
CA LEU A 25 -0.79 -1.17 -1.55
C LEU A 25 -1.54 -0.10 -2.36
N SER A 26 -2.87 -0.13 -2.34
CA SER A 26 -3.71 0.84 -3.05
C SER A 26 -3.50 2.25 -2.50
N ALA A 27 -3.51 2.43 -1.17
CA ALA A 27 -3.24 3.71 -0.52
C ALA A 27 -1.84 4.25 -0.86
N PHE A 28 -0.82 3.40 -0.77
CA PHE A 28 0.56 3.80 -1.07
C PHE A 28 0.73 4.21 -2.54
N LEU A 29 0.26 3.38 -3.47
CA LEU A 29 0.39 3.64 -4.90
C LEU A 29 -0.41 4.87 -5.33
N LEU A 30 -1.66 5.01 -4.90
CA LEU A 30 -2.45 6.21 -5.21
C LEU A 30 -1.87 7.47 -4.60
N GLY A 31 -1.27 7.39 -3.41
CA GLY A 31 -0.58 8.54 -2.82
C GLY A 31 0.62 8.99 -3.64
N ILE A 32 1.46 8.05 -4.09
CA ILE A 32 2.60 8.35 -4.98
C ILE A 32 2.10 8.92 -6.30
N VAL A 33 1.12 8.27 -6.94
CA VAL A 33 0.56 8.71 -8.21
C VAL A 33 -0.04 10.11 -8.08
N ALA A 34 -0.78 10.41 -7.01
CA ALA A 34 -1.36 11.73 -6.81
C ALA A 34 -0.29 12.80 -6.54
N TYR A 35 0.77 12.49 -5.81
CA TYR A 35 1.90 13.40 -5.63
C TYR A 35 2.52 13.78 -6.98
N PHE A 36 2.84 12.80 -7.83
CA PHE A 36 3.50 13.08 -9.11
C PHE A 36 2.54 13.67 -10.15
N VAL A 37 1.33 13.12 -10.28
CA VAL A 37 0.40 13.55 -11.33
C VAL A 37 -0.29 14.86 -10.96
N VAL A 38 -0.78 15.00 -9.73
CA VAL A 38 -1.49 16.21 -9.33
C VAL A 38 -0.54 17.24 -8.72
N GLY A 39 0.36 16.82 -7.83
CA GLY A 39 1.36 17.70 -7.23
C GLY A 39 2.35 18.24 -8.25
N GLU A 40 3.15 17.38 -8.88
CA GLU A 40 4.21 17.83 -9.80
C GLU A 40 3.69 18.29 -11.16
N LEU A 41 2.87 17.47 -11.86
CA LEU A 41 2.47 17.81 -13.25
C LEU A 41 1.42 18.94 -13.33
N VAL A 42 0.43 18.97 -12.43
CA VAL A 42 -0.64 19.98 -12.46
C VAL A 42 -0.33 21.17 -11.58
N LEU A 43 0.23 20.94 -10.40
CA LEU A 43 0.48 21.98 -9.39
C LEU A 43 1.96 22.35 -9.26
N GLY A 44 2.81 22.01 -10.22
CA GLY A 44 4.27 22.19 -10.11
C GLY A 44 4.78 23.62 -9.85
N SER A 45 3.95 24.64 -10.04
CA SER A 45 4.25 26.03 -9.67
C SER A 45 3.92 26.38 -8.21
N ARG A 46 3.29 25.47 -7.47
CA ARG A 46 2.93 25.60 -6.06
C ARG A 46 4.09 25.09 -5.18
N PRO A 47 4.14 25.52 -3.90
CA PRO A 47 5.17 25.04 -2.99
C PRO A 47 4.95 23.58 -2.61
N HIS A 48 6.03 22.88 -2.26
CA HIS A 48 6.03 21.46 -1.90
C HIS A 48 4.94 20.99 -0.90
N PRO A 49 4.48 21.78 0.09
CA PRO A 49 3.37 21.38 0.96
C PRO A 49 2.10 21.01 0.20
N VAL A 50 1.83 21.66 -0.94
CA VAL A 50 0.65 21.37 -1.77
C VAL A 50 0.79 20.00 -2.46
N HIS A 51 2.01 19.61 -2.82
CA HIS A 51 2.28 18.33 -3.47
C HIS A 51 2.11 17.19 -2.45
N TRP A 52 2.54 17.40 -1.20
CA TRP A 52 2.27 16.47 -0.10
C TRP A 52 0.78 16.32 0.19
N LEU A 53 0.02 17.42 0.14
CA LEU A 53 -1.44 17.37 0.28
C LEU A 53 -2.09 16.55 -0.84
N ALA A 54 -1.64 16.69 -2.09
CA ALA A 54 -2.10 15.87 -3.20
C ALA A 54 -1.80 14.38 -2.96
N GLY A 55 -0.58 14.05 -2.50
CA GLY A 55 -0.21 12.69 -2.14
C GLY A 55 -1.04 12.12 -0.98
N LEU A 56 -1.29 12.91 0.06
CA LEU A 56 -2.13 12.50 1.19
C LEU A 56 -3.58 12.26 0.75
N ALA A 57 -4.13 13.15 -0.07
CA ALA A 57 -5.46 12.98 -0.64
C ALA A 57 -5.54 11.71 -1.50
N GLY A 58 -4.53 11.44 -2.33
CA GLY A 58 -4.42 10.20 -3.10
C GLY A 58 -4.41 8.96 -2.20
N ALA A 59 -3.61 8.97 -1.14
CA ALA A 59 -3.54 7.85 -0.21
C ALA A 59 -4.88 7.59 0.50
N VAL A 60 -5.56 8.66 0.93
CA VAL A 60 -6.91 8.58 1.52
C VAL A 60 -7.92 7.99 0.53
N LEU A 61 -7.85 8.36 -0.75
CA LEU A 61 -8.69 7.79 -1.81
C LEU A 61 -8.31 6.34 -2.16
N GLY A 62 -7.05 5.95 -1.93
CA GLY A 62 -6.60 4.57 -2.16
C GLY A 62 -7.12 3.57 -1.14
N VAL A 63 -7.49 4.01 0.07
CA VAL A 63 -8.12 3.14 1.07
C VAL A 63 -9.48 2.58 0.62
N PRO A 64 -10.50 3.41 0.25
CA PRO A 64 -11.77 2.89 -0.24
C PRO A 64 -11.62 2.15 -1.57
N MET A 65 -10.69 2.57 -2.44
CA MET A 65 -10.38 1.86 -3.69
C MET A 65 -9.87 0.45 -3.41
N GLY A 66 -8.93 0.30 -2.48
CA GLY A 66 -8.38 -1.00 -2.08
C GLY A 66 -9.43 -1.90 -1.42
N TRP A 67 -10.33 -1.33 -0.60
CA TRP A 67 -11.46 -2.07 -0.02
C TRP A 67 -12.45 -2.54 -1.08
N LEU A 68 -12.77 -1.69 -2.05
CA LEU A 68 -13.66 -2.05 -3.16
C LEU A 68 -13.04 -3.16 -4.01
N TRP A 69 -11.74 -3.05 -4.31
CA TRP A 69 -11.00 -4.11 -4.98
C TRP A 69 -11.03 -5.42 -4.20
N TYR A 70 -10.69 -5.37 -2.91
CA TYR A 70 -10.71 -6.54 -2.03
C TYR A 70 -12.08 -7.22 -2.04
N ARG A 71 -13.16 -6.44 -2.02
CA ARG A 71 -14.54 -6.95 -2.04
C ARG A 71 -14.88 -7.72 -3.31
N TRP A 72 -14.28 -7.37 -4.45
CA TRP A 72 -14.55 -7.99 -5.74
C TRP A 72 -13.56 -9.09 -6.14
N ARG A 73 -12.29 -8.95 -5.76
CA ARG A 73 -11.19 -9.78 -6.28
C ARG A 73 -10.46 -10.56 -5.18
N GLY A 74 -10.69 -10.22 -3.91
CA GLY A 74 -9.93 -10.76 -2.78
C GLY A 74 -8.62 -10.01 -2.52
N ASP A 75 -7.81 -10.54 -1.61
CA ASP A 75 -6.49 -9.96 -1.29
C ASP A 75 -5.42 -10.39 -2.32
N VAL A 76 -4.28 -9.71 -2.30
CA VAL A 76 -3.10 -10.07 -3.08
C VAL A 76 -2.27 -11.07 -2.26
N ILE A 77 -2.65 -12.35 -2.28
CA ILE A 77 -1.88 -13.48 -1.71
C ILE A 77 -1.57 -14.49 -2.82
#